data_AF-A0A3S0F032-F1
#
_entry.id   AF-A0A3S0F032-F1
#
_cell.length_a   1.000
_cell.length_b   1.000
_cell.length_c   1.000
_cell.angle_alpha   90.00
_cell.angle_beta   90.00
_cell.angle_gamma   90.00
#
_symmetry.space_group_name_H-M   'P 1'
#
loop_
_entity.id
_entity.type
_entity.pdbx_description
1 polymer ?
#
loop_
_entity_poly.entity_id
_entity_poly.type
_entity_poly.pdbx_seq_one_letter_code
_entity_poly.pdbx_strand_id
1 'polypeptide(L)'
;AKYEAVHGKGSVSTFGGHAWDAGLLLAAAAPEALKKAQPGTPAFRAALRDALENVKNVAGAHGVFNMSAQDHLGLDQRARVMVQIDNGAWKWIK
;
A
#
# COMPACT_ATOMS: atom_id res chain seq x y z
N ALA A 1 -11.27 3.32 11.74
CA ALA A 1 -12.34 4.34 11.74
C ALA A 1 -13.30 4.19 10.56
N LYS A 2 -12.96 4.59 9.31
CA LYS A 2 -13.92 4.53 8.17
C LYS A 2 -14.40 3.11 7.83
N TYR A 3 -13.49 2.14 7.77
CA TYR A 3 -13.85 0.74 7.46
C TYR A 3 -14.78 0.14 8.53
N GLU A 4 -14.40 0.25 9.80
CA GLU A 4 -15.20 -0.26 10.94
C GLU A 4 -16.53 0.47 11.14
N ALA A 5 -16.67 1.72 10.68
CA ALA A 5 -17.95 2.41 10.70
C ALA A 5 -18.99 1.73 9.78
N VAL A 6 -18.54 1.06 8.72
CA VAL A 6 -19.39 0.31 7.78
C VAL A 6 -19.50 -1.16 8.19
N HIS A 7 -18.43 -1.76 8.71
CA HIS A 7 -18.31 -3.20 8.92
C HIS A 7 -18.32 -3.65 10.39
N GLY A 8 -18.45 -2.72 11.34
CA GLY A 8 -18.45 -3.00 12.77
C GLY A 8 -17.06 -2.94 13.42
N LYS A 9 -17.03 -2.74 14.74
CA LYS A 9 -15.81 -2.66 15.54
C LYS A 9 -15.03 -3.98 15.48
N GLY A 10 -13.71 -3.92 15.25
CA GLY A 10 -12.85 -5.10 15.21
C GLY A 10 -12.89 -5.88 13.90
N SER A 11 -13.58 -5.36 12.87
CA SER A 11 -13.67 -5.99 11.55
C SER A 11 -12.46 -5.73 10.66
N VAL A 12 -11.53 -4.87 11.09
CA VAL A 12 -10.29 -4.64 10.35
C VAL A 12 -9.45 -5.91 10.30
N SER A 13 -8.88 -6.15 9.13
CA SER A 13 -7.89 -7.20 8.91
C SER A 13 -6.74 -6.62 8.09
N THR A 14 -5.58 -7.29 8.14
CA THR A 14 -4.44 -6.95 7.28
C THR A 14 -4.84 -6.90 5.80
N PHE A 15 -5.74 -7.80 5.37
CA PHE A 15 -6.15 -7.90 3.96
C PHE A 15 -6.80 -6.62 3.43
N GLY A 16 -7.70 -6.00 4.20
CA GLY A 16 -8.36 -4.76 3.79
C GLY A 16 -7.38 -3.60 3.62
N GLY A 17 -6.32 -3.56 4.43
CA GLY A 17 -5.30 -2.52 4.33
C GLY A 17 -4.43 -2.64 3.07
N HIS A 18 -4.29 -3.83 2.47
CA HIS A 18 -3.51 -3.97 1.23
C HIS A 18 -4.18 -3.24 0.05
N ALA A 19 -5.51 -3.32 -0.03
CA ALA A 19 -6.26 -2.57 -1.04
C ALA A 19 -6.15 -1.05 -0.82
N TRP A 20 -6.16 -0.61 0.45
CA TRP A 20 -5.92 0.78 0.80
C TRP A 20 -4.53 1.26 0.36
N ASP A 21 -3.49 0.47 0.64
CA ASP A 21 -2.11 0.80 0.28
C ASP A 21 -1.88 0.84 -1.23
N ALA A 22 -2.49 -0.07 -1.98
CA ALA A 22 -2.48 -0.02 -3.45
C ALA A 22 -3.11 1.30 -3.97
N GLY A 23 -4.17 1.78 -3.33
CA GLY A 23 -4.77 3.07 -3.63
C GLY A 23 -3.83 4.25 -3.37
N LEU A 24 -3.06 4.22 -2.28
CA LEU A 24 -2.07 5.25 -1.96
C LEU A 24 -0.90 5.26 -2.94
N LEU A 25 -0.40 4.09 -3.33
CA LEU A 25 0.64 3.96 -4.36
C LEU A 25 0.15 4.50 -5.72
N LEU A 26 -1.09 4.17 -6.09
CA LEU A 26 -1.70 4.69 -7.31
C LEU A 26 -1.86 6.21 -7.25
N ALA A 27 -2.30 6.76 -6.12
CA ALA A 27 -2.45 8.21 -5.93
C ALA A 27 -1.10 8.94 -6.04
N ALA A 28 -0.01 8.31 -5.61
CA ALA A 28 1.34 8.85 -5.76
C ALA A 28 1.87 8.77 -7.20
N ALA A 29 1.59 7.68 -7.91
CA ALA A 29 2.18 7.41 -9.23
C ALA A 29 1.35 7.95 -10.42
N ALA A 30 0.02 7.90 -10.35
CA ALA A 30 -0.86 8.26 -11.45
C ALA A 30 -0.66 9.70 -11.97
N PRO A 31 -0.43 10.74 -11.13
CA PRO A 31 -0.15 12.09 -11.61
C PRO A 31 1.07 12.16 -12.53
N GLU A 32 2.14 11.41 -12.25
CA GLU A 32 3.34 11.37 -13.08
C GLU A 32 3.10 10.64 -14.41
N ALA A 33 2.29 9.58 -14.38
CA ALA A 33 1.90 8.87 -15.59
C ALA A 33 1.04 9.73 -16.52
N LEU A 34 0.12 10.53 -15.96
CA LEU A 34 -0.78 11.42 -16.69
C LEU A 34 -0.06 12.53 -17.45
N LYS A 35 1.13 12.94 -16.99
CA LYS A 35 1.98 13.90 -17.72
C LYS A 35 2.54 13.32 -19.02
N LYS A 36 2.62 11.99 -19.14
CA LYS A 36 3.28 11.29 -20.25
C LYS A 36 2.31 10.66 -21.26
N ALA A 37 1.12 10.23 -20.82
CA ALA A 37 0.16 9.57 -21.69
C ALA A 37 -1.28 9.60 -21.11
N GLN A 38 -2.26 9.30 -21.95
CA GLN A 38 -3.68 9.24 -21.57
C GLN A 38 -4.08 7.85 -21.06
N PRO A 39 -4.91 7.75 -20.00
CA PRO A 39 -5.46 6.49 -19.51
C PRO A 39 -6.11 5.65 -20.63
N GLY A 40 -6.08 4.33 -20.48
CA GLY A 40 -6.58 3.39 -21.47
C GLY A 40 -5.58 3.03 -22.59
N THR A 41 -4.45 3.73 -22.70
CA THR A 41 -3.43 3.46 -23.72
C THR A 41 -2.30 2.54 -23.21
N PRO A 42 -1.61 1.80 -24.10
CA PRO A 42 -0.38 1.08 -23.74
C PRO A 42 0.70 2.01 -23.18
N ALA A 43 0.82 3.23 -23.72
CA ALA A 43 1.77 4.23 -23.25
C ALA A 43 1.51 4.64 -21.80
N PHE A 44 0.25 4.80 -21.39
CA PHE A 44 -0.08 5.09 -19.99
C PHE A 44 0.23 3.94 -19.05
N ARG A 45 0.00 2.69 -19.46
CA ARG A 45 0.41 1.53 -18.65
C ARG A 45 1.91 1.49 -18.42
N ALA A 46 2.71 1.78 -19.47
CA ALA A 46 4.16 1.87 -19.35
C ALA A 46 4.58 3.04 -18.43
N ALA A 47 3.99 4.22 -18.61
CA ALA A 47 4.28 5.39 -17.79
C ALA A 47 3.89 5.19 -16.32
N LEU A 48 2.78 4.49 -16.05
CA LEU A 48 2.35 4.17 -14.69
C LEU A 48 3.28 3.15 -14.02
N ARG A 49 3.74 2.13 -14.75
CA ARG A 49 4.77 1.21 -14.25
C ARG A 49 6.04 1.98 -13.84
N ASP A 50 6.55 2.83 -14.74
CA ASP A 50 7.73 3.66 -14.45
C ASP A 50 7.51 4.57 -13.24
N ALA A 51 6.33 5.16 -13.10
CA ALA A 51 6.01 6.02 -11.97
C ALA A 51 5.94 5.24 -10.65
N LEU A 52 5.32 4.05 -10.64
CA LEU A 52 5.24 3.18 -9.47
C LEU A 52 6.63 2.73 -8.99
N GLU A 53 7.51 2.35 -9.91
CA GLU A 53 8.91 2.01 -9.60
C GLU A 53 9.70 3.18 -9.01
N ASN A 54 9.23 4.43 -9.17
CA ASN A 54 9.89 5.62 -8.64
C ASN A 54 9.24 6.19 -7.38
N VAL A 55 8.20 5.55 -6.83
CA VAL A 55 7.55 6.01 -5.60
C VAL A 55 8.52 5.91 -4.40
N LYS A 56 8.65 6.99 -3.64
CA LYS A 56 9.46 7.08 -2.42
C LYS A 56 8.64 7.61 -1.24
N ASN A 57 8.90 7.06 -0.06
CA ASN A 57 8.32 7.50 1.21
C ASN A 57 6.78 7.57 1.26
N VAL A 58 6.08 6.66 0.57
CA VAL A 58 4.61 6.60 0.68
C VAL A 58 4.23 5.81 1.93
N ALA A 59 3.67 6.50 2.93
CA ALA A 59 3.20 5.88 4.15
C ALA A 59 1.83 5.21 3.93
N GLY A 60 1.78 3.89 4.10
CA GLY A 60 0.57 3.08 4.07
C GLY A 60 0.27 2.43 5.43
N ALA A 61 -0.78 1.61 5.47
CA ALA A 61 -1.15 0.80 6.62
C ALA A 61 -0.12 -0.29 6.93
N HIS A 62 0.53 -0.86 5.90
CA HIS A 62 1.50 -1.95 6.06
C HIS A 62 2.96 -1.50 6.08
N GLY A 63 3.25 -0.20 6.14
CA GLY A 63 4.61 0.32 6.20
C GLY A 63 4.83 1.55 5.36
N VAL A 64 6.09 1.83 5.02
CA VAL A 64 6.47 2.97 4.19
C VAL A 64 7.12 2.47 2.90
N PHE A 65 6.45 2.68 1.79
CA PHE A 65 6.85 2.18 0.47
C PHE A 65 7.95 3.05 -0.16
N ASN A 66 9.03 2.39 -0.56
CA ASN A 66 10.15 2.91 -1.32
C ASN A 66 10.47 1.93 -2.45
N MET A 67 9.77 2.08 -3.58
CA MET A 67 9.85 1.17 -4.72
C MET A 67 11.11 1.45 -5.55
N SER A 68 11.54 0.45 -6.32
CA SER A 68 12.55 0.61 -7.38
C SER A 68 12.30 -0.42 -8.48
N ALA A 69 12.97 -0.29 -9.62
CA ALA A 69 12.93 -1.32 -10.67
C ALA A 69 13.54 -2.68 -10.22
N GLN A 70 14.30 -2.70 -9.12
CA GLN A 70 14.91 -3.91 -8.57
C GLN A 70 14.17 -4.44 -7.33
N ASP A 71 13.32 -3.63 -6.71
CA ASP A 71 12.55 -3.96 -5.52
C ASP A 71 11.12 -3.42 -5.67
N HIS A 72 10.22 -4.34 -6.04
CA HIS A 72 8.79 -4.09 -6.19
C HIS A 72 8.01 -4.40 -4.90
N LEU A 73 8.69 -4.76 -3.80
CA LEU A 73 8.09 -4.83 -2.47
C LEU A 73 8.19 -3.45 -1.80
N GLY A 74 9.39 -2.86 -1.84
CA GLY A 74 9.65 -1.50 -1.38
C GLY A 74 9.41 -1.28 0.11
N LEU A 75 9.41 -2.34 0.91
CA LEU A 75 9.14 -2.31 2.35
C LEU A 75 10.39 -2.72 3.14
N ASP A 76 10.52 -2.18 4.34
CA ASP A 76 11.61 -2.50 5.25
C ASP A 76 11.08 -2.99 6.61
N GLN A 77 11.92 -2.96 7.64
CA GLN A 77 11.57 -3.46 8.97
C GLN A 77 10.34 -2.78 9.58
N ARG A 78 9.95 -1.58 9.13
CA ARG A 78 8.73 -0.90 9.58
C ARG A 78 7.45 -1.63 9.17
N ALA A 79 7.53 -2.55 8.23
CA ALA A 79 6.38 -3.21 7.60
C ALA A 79 5.90 -4.48 8.29
N ARG A 80 6.54 -4.91 9.38
CA ARG A 80 6.09 -6.07 10.14
C ARG A 80 6.24 -5.91 11.63
N VAL A 81 5.35 -6.58 12.35
CA VAL A 81 5.40 -6.76 13.80
C VAL A 81 5.13 -8.24 14.12
N MET A 82 5.66 -8.70 15.24
CA MET A 82 5.33 -10.02 15.78
C MET A 82 4.07 -9.92 16.65
N VAL A 83 3.17 -10.88 16.50
CA VAL A 83 1.94 -10.96 17.29
C VAL A 83 1.75 -12.37 17.82
N GLN A 84 1.08 -12.48 18.97
CA GLN A 84 0.67 -13.73 19.59
C GLN A 84 -0.84 -13.74 19.77
N ILE A 85 -1.45 -14.92 19.69
CA ILE A 85 -2.83 -15.12 20.11
C ILE A 85 -2.86 -15.35 21.63
N ASP A 86 -3.63 -14.52 22.33
CA ASP A 86 -3.88 -14.63 23.76
C ASP A 86 -5.38 -14.39 24.01
N ASN A 87 -6.05 -15.38 24.59
CA ASN A 87 -7.50 -15.38 24.85
C ASN A 87 -8.34 -15.03 23.60
N GLY A 88 -7.96 -15.58 22.45
CA GLY A 88 -8.67 -15.37 21.19
C GLY A 88 -8.45 -14.01 20.53
N ALA A 89 -7.54 -13.18 21.04
CA ALA A 89 -7.21 -11.87 20.49
C ALA A 89 -5.74 -11.77 20.07
N TRP A 90 -5.47 -10.94 19.06
CA TRP A 90 -4.12 -10.57 18.66
C TRP A 90 -3.50 -9.65 19.71
N LYS A 91 -2.37 -10.05 20.29
CA LYS A 91 -1.54 -9.22 21.15
C LYS A 91 -0.19 -8.97 20.49
N TRP A 92 0.23 -7.72 20.52
CA TRP A 92 1.54 -7.32 20.03
C TRP A 92 2.64 -7.86 20.97
N ILE A 93 3.66 -8.49 20.38
CA ILE A 93 4.87 -8.89 21.08
C ILE A 93 5.91 -7.79 20.90
N LYS A 94 6.37 -7.21 22.01
CA LYS A 94 7.50 -6.27 22.02
C LYS A 94 8.83 -7.01 22.01
#